data_AF-A0A1S6HH38-F1
#
_entry.id   AF-A0A1S6HH38-F1
#
_cell.length_a   1.000
_cell.length_b   1.000
_cell.length_c   1.000
_cell.angle_alpha   90.00
_cell.angle_beta   90.00
_cell.angle_gamma   90.00
#
_symmetry.space_group_name_H-M   'P 1'
#
loop_
_entity.id
_entity.type
_entity.pdbx_description
1 polymer ?
#
loop_
_entity_poly.entity_id
_entity_poly.type
_entity_poly.pdbx_seq_one_letter_code
_entity_poly.pdbx_strand_id
1 'polypeptide(L)'
;MLLERPKDEYSHRLFDVQRGLKLRRIAVIREGNSSFSLILSKNIRRCIKKVYKSKYFIFKMSVIKKIFSGVKDEEVHGDFTKYSRGLFTNKYLVNAKKVKDKWNIKTSAEFVNYIVRECLKEVKGEFDVKGVIVATFDVSKEAGFPVVRIKQFMGIKQAVIETRTTPDKILTLMDKYPKAFFALTFSTPNSDLKVKAKAPKSAKPAAAGDKEPAAEFLSVKTTNKGIADDLLFGIGEFKEVAIKHYLNITDIILPKGEKDPLKMRENAVRKGTIKRMMIVDEKSSEKEVEFEA
;
A
#
# COMPACT_ATOMS: atom_id res chain seq x y z
N MET A 1 -41.92 0.10 -68.45
CA MET A 1 -41.72 -0.45 -67.08
C MET A 1 -41.56 0.74 -66.14
N LEU A 2 -42.39 0.76 -65.10
CA LEU A 2 -42.73 1.85 -64.17
C LEU A 2 -41.54 2.24 -63.26
N LEU A 3 -41.22 3.52 -63.13
CA LEU A 3 -41.49 4.47 -62.01
C LEU A 3 -40.66 4.29 -60.72
N GLU A 4 -40.04 5.43 -60.35
CA GLU A 4 -39.83 6.00 -59.01
C GLU A 4 -38.80 5.43 -58.00
N ARG A 5 -38.21 6.38 -57.24
CA ARG A 5 -37.30 6.22 -56.07
C ARG A 5 -38.08 5.64 -54.85
N PRO A 6 -37.59 5.60 -53.58
CA PRO A 6 -36.26 5.81 -52.95
C PRO A 6 -35.97 4.79 -51.79
N LYS A 7 -35.00 5.13 -50.90
CA LYS A 7 -34.93 4.86 -49.44
C LYS A 7 -34.38 3.53 -48.89
N ASP A 8 -33.50 3.70 -47.88
CA ASP A 8 -33.43 2.94 -46.61
C ASP A 8 -32.96 1.45 -46.73
N GLU A 9 -32.29 0.75 -45.81
CA GLU A 9 -32.18 0.86 -44.35
C GLU A 9 -31.25 -0.25 -43.78
N TYR A 10 -30.73 -0.02 -42.56
CA TYR A 10 -30.50 -0.95 -41.42
C TYR A 10 -29.59 -2.19 -41.49
N SER A 11 -29.08 -2.76 -40.39
CA SER A 11 -28.75 -2.35 -39.01
C SER A 11 -28.20 -3.58 -38.28
N HIS A 12 -27.36 -3.39 -37.25
CA HIS A 12 -27.54 -4.15 -36.02
C HIS A 12 -27.61 -3.18 -34.85
N ARG A 13 -28.75 -3.25 -34.15
CA ARG A 13 -29.11 -2.53 -32.93
C ARG A 13 -28.47 -3.22 -31.72
N LEU A 14 -28.01 -2.44 -30.76
CA LEU A 14 -28.20 -2.76 -29.33
C LEU A 14 -28.69 -1.49 -28.66
N PHE A 15 -29.84 -1.62 -28.00
CA PHE A 15 -30.66 -0.54 -27.49
C PHE A 15 -30.06 0.13 -26.24
N ASP A 16 -30.40 1.41 -26.15
CA ASP A 16 -30.21 2.41 -25.11
C ASP A 16 -30.93 2.04 -23.79
N VAL A 17 -30.37 2.38 -22.62
CA VAL A 17 -31.08 3.11 -21.54
C VAL A 17 -30.07 3.94 -20.72
N GLN A 18 -29.97 5.23 -21.08
CA GLN A 18 -29.84 6.39 -20.19
C GLN A 18 -28.51 6.66 -19.45
N ARG A 19 -27.63 7.43 -20.10
CA ARG A 19 -27.61 8.91 -20.03
C ARG A 19 -26.36 9.41 -20.73
N GLY A 20 -26.60 10.03 -21.89
CA GLY A 20 -25.58 10.44 -22.84
C GLY A 20 -24.54 11.42 -22.30
N LEU A 21 -23.29 11.11 -22.61
CA LEU A 21 -22.22 12.09 -22.80
C LEU A 21 -21.48 11.67 -24.07
N LYS A 22 -21.80 12.36 -25.18
CA LYS A 22 -21.05 12.30 -26.43
C LYS A 22 -19.62 12.78 -26.16
N LEU A 23 -18.66 11.86 -26.05
CA LEU A 23 -17.24 12.17 -26.13
C LEU A 23 -16.93 12.49 -27.60
N ARG A 24 -16.86 13.79 -27.94
CA ARG A 24 -16.26 14.26 -29.19
C ARG A 24 -14.92 14.93 -28.87
N ARG A 25 -13.89 14.45 -29.58
CA ARG A 25 -12.49 14.92 -29.67
C ARG A 25 -11.61 14.67 -28.44
N ILE A 26 -10.81 13.61 -28.55
CA ILE A 26 -9.58 13.39 -27.78
C ILE A 26 -8.57 14.44 -28.26
N ALA A 27 -8.18 15.36 -27.37
CA ALA A 27 -7.02 16.23 -27.60
C ALA A 27 -5.77 15.50 -27.09
N VAL A 28 -4.87 15.15 -28.00
CA VAL A 28 -3.52 14.67 -27.70
C VAL A 28 -2.72 15.86 -27.17
N ILE A 29 -2.20 15.77 -25.95
CA ILE A 29 -1.35 16.80 -25.36
C ILE A 29 0.10 16.49 -25.76
N ARG A 30 0.69 17.34 -26.61
CA ARG A 30 2.15 17.44 -26.80
C ARG A 30 2.68 18.54 -25.88
N GLU A 31 3.78 18.27 -25.20
CA GLU A 31 4.49 19.24 -24.36
C GLU A 31 5.06 20.39 -25.20
N GLY A 32 4.86 21.62 -24.73
CA GLY A 32 5.41 22.82 -25.33
C GLY A 32 5.06 24.05 -24.50
N ASN A 33 6.09 24.74 -24.01
CA ASN A 33 6.02 25.99 -23.25
C ASN A 33 5.23 27.06 -24.01
N SER A 34 4.18 27.63 -23.40
CA SER A 34 3.93 29.07 -23.26
C SER A 34 2.49 29.36 -22.84
N SER A 35 2.38 30.36 -21.98
CA SER A 35 1.23 31.05 -21.40
C SER A 35 -0.07 31.03 -22.22
N PHE A 36 -1.15 30.44 -21.71
CA PHE A 36 -2.51 30.76 -22.17
C PHE A 36 -3.55 30.71 -21.04
N SER A 37 -4.30 31.81 -20.95
CA SER A 37 -5.29 32.14 -19.93
C SER A 37 -6.45 31.14 -19.86
N LEU A 38 -6.82 30.80 -18.63
CA LEU A 38 -7.91 29.90 -18.27
C LEU A 38 -9.28 30.41 -18.75
N ILE A 39 -9.91 29.68 -19.67
CA ILE A 39 -11.37 29.50 -19.67
C ILE A 39 -11.63 28.02 -19.33
N LEU A 40 -11.54 27.70 -18.02
CA LEU A 40 -11.85 26.37 -17.53
C LEU A 40 -13.36 26.21 -17.38
N SER A 41 -13.96 25.47 -18.31
CA SER A 41 -15.34 24.98 -18.15
C SER A 41 -15.47 24.16 -16.86
N LYS A 42 -16.58 24.33 -16.14
CA LYS A 42 -16.85 23.68 -14.83
C LYS A 42 -16.66 22.15 -14.86
N ASN A 43 -16.81 21.52 -16.02
CA ASN A 43 -16.64 20.08 -16.22
C ASN A 43 -15.19 19.61 -16.12
N ILE A 44 -14.21 20.40 -16.58
CA ILE A 44 -12.78 20.05 -16.48
C ILE A 44 -12.33 20.14 -15.02
N ARG A 45 -12.77 21.16 -14.26
CA ARG A 45 -12.48 21.23 -12.81
C ARG A 45 -13.03 20.02 -12.05
N ARG A 46 -14.19 19.49 -12.47
CA ARG A 46 -14.80 18.29 -11.89
C ARG A 46 -13.99 17.03 -12.21
N CYS A 47 -13.51 16.88 -13.45
CA CYS A 47 -12.60 15.80 -13.84
C CYS A 47 -11.24 15.89 -13.13
N ILE A 48 -10.61 17.07 -13.07
CA ILE A 48 -9.34 17.25 -12.36
C ILE A 48 -9.51 16.95 -10.87
N LYS A 49 -10.57 17.43 -10.21
CA LYS A 49 -10.87 17.06 -8.81
C LYS A 49 -11.11 15.56 -8.64
N LYS A 50 -11.79 14.90 -9.59
CA LYS A 50 -12.05 13.45 -9.55
C LYS A 50 -10.77 12.64 -9.74
N VAL A 51 -9.88 13.06 -10.64
CA VAL A 51 -8.56 12.46 -10.87
C VAL A 51 -7.63 12.69 -9.67
N TYR A 52 -7.58 13.89 -9.10
CA TYR A 52 -6.81 14.18 -7.89
C TYR A 52 -7.34 13.37 -6.71
N LYS A 53 -8.66 13.34 -6.49
CA LYS A 53 -9.26 12.54 -5.41
C LYS A 53 -9.01 11.05 -5.59
N SER A 54 -8.99 10.54 -6.83
CA SER A 54 -8.64 9.15 -7.13
C SER A 54 -7.17 8.85 -6.89
N LYS A 55 -6.23 9.72 -7.31
CA LYS A 55 -4.80 9.59 -6.99
C LYS A 55 -4.55 9.63 -5.48
N TYR A 56 -5.17 10.58 -4.76
CA TYR A 56 -5.08 10.66 -3.29
C TYR A 56 -5.72 9.46 -2.58
N PHE A 57 -6.76 8.85 -3.16
CA PHE A 57 -7.39 7.66 -2.61
C PHE A 57 -6.48 6.43 -2.74
N ILE A 58 -5.76 6.30 -3.86
CA ILE A 58 -4.80 5.22 -4.12
C ILE A 58 -3.62 5.27 -3.13
N PHE A 59 -3.14 6.47 -2.78
CA PHE A 59 -2.06 6.67 -1.81
C PHE A 59 -2.44 6.38 -0.33
N LYS A 60 -3.71 6.04 -0.05
CA LYS A 60 -4.17 5.71 1.32
C LYS A 60 -4.33 4.22 1.59
N MET A 61 -4.04 3.37 0.61
CA MET A 61 -4.31 1.94 0.72
C MET A 61 -3.06 1.16 1.08
N SER A 62 -3.21 0.16 1.93
CA SER A 62 -2.19 -0.85 2.19
C SER A 62 -1.94 -1.68 0.94
N VAL A 63 -0.72 -2.21 0.84
CA VAL A 63 -0.24 -3.00 -0.30
C VAL A 63 -1.21 -4.14 -0.66
N ILE A 64 -1.73 -4.87 0.33
CA ILE A 64 -2.68 -5.96 0.08
C ILE A 64 -3.98 -5.45 -0.53
N LYS A 65 -4.56 -4.38 0.01
CA LYS A 65 -5.81 -3.84 -0.52
C LYS A 65 -5.63 -3.28 -1.93
N LYS A 66 -4.46 -2.67 -2.23
CA LYS A 66 -4.09 -2.25 -3.59
C LYS A 66 -4.15 -3.41 -4.58
N ILE A 67 -3.55 -4.55 -4.23
CA ILE A 67 -3.55 -5.76 -5.06
C ILE A 67 -4.98 -6.27 -5.29
N PHE A 68 -5.78 -6.39 -4.23
CA PHE A 68 -7.19 -6.80 -4.34
C PHE A 68 -8.07 -5.81 -5.13
N SER A 69 -7.59 -4.59 -5.33
CA SER A 69 -8.26 -3.54 -6.12
C SER A 69 -7.66 -3.38 -7.52
N GLY A 70 -6.71 -4.24 -7.91
CA GLY A 70 -6.05 -4.19 -9.23
C GLY A 70 -5.07 -3.03 -9.42
N VAL A 71 -4.59 -2.40 -8.35
CA VAL A 71 -3.63 -1.30 -8.40
C VAL A 71 -2.20 -1.83 -8.47
N LYS A 72 -1.43 -1.37 -9.45
CA LYS A 72 0.00 -1.63 -9.61
C LYS A 72 0.76 -0.31 -9.50
N ASP A 73 1.60 -0.17 -8.48
CA ASP A 73 2.44 1.01 -8.26
C ASP A 73 3.81 0.63 -7.68
N GLU A 74 4.70 1.61 -7.54
CA GLU A 74 6.07 1.42 -7.04
C GLU A 74 6.13 0.89 -5.60
N GLU A 75 5.11 1.17 -4.78
CA GLU A 75 5.05 0.67 -3.40
C GLU A 75 4.71 -0.81 -3.39
N VAL A 76 3.70 -1.22 -4.19
CA VAL A 76 3.35 -2.64 -4.40
C VAL A 76 4.55 -3.39 -4.98
N HIS A 77 5.17 -2.85 -6.02
CA HIS A 77 6.38 -3.43 -6.62
C HIS A 77 7.50 -3.59 -5.59
N GLY A 78 7.84 -2.48 -4.91
CA GLY A 78 8.89 -2.41 -3.91
C GLY A 78 8.73 -3.44 -2.80
N ASP A 79 7.52 -3.59 -2.28
CA ASP A 79 7.22 -4.51 -1.19
C ASP A 79 7.32 -5.99 -1.62
N PHE A 80 7.09 -6.29 -2.90
CA PHE A 80 7.19 -7.64 -3.45
C PHE A 80 8.58 -8.02 -3.94
N THR A 81 9.50 -7.06 -4.13
CA THR A 81 10.87 -7.34 -4.58
C THR A 81 11.67 -8.28 -3.66
N LYS A 82 11.27 -8.37 -2.39
CA LYS A 82 11.90 -9.22 -1.37
C LYS A 82 11.54 -10.70 -1.48
N TYR A 83 10.50 -11.07 -2.22
CA TYR A 83 10.06 -12.45 -2.37
C TYR A 83 10.73 -13.13 -3.58
N SER A 84 11.18 -14.37 -3.37
CA SER A 84 11.60 -15.29 -4.44
C SER A 84 10.40 -16.08 -4.96
N ARG A 85 10.62 -16.98 -5.92
CA ARG A 85 9.64 -18.02 -6.25
C ARG A 85 9.35 -18.90 -5.03
N GLY A 86 8.11 -19.39 -4.93
CA GLY A 86 7.67 -20.31 -3.89
C GLY A 86 6.44 -19.83 -3.09
N LEU A 87 6.04 -20.67 -2.12
CA LEU A 87 4.91 -20.43 -1.24
C LEU A 87 5.37 -19.78 0.08
N PHE A 88 4.83 -18.60 0.36
CA PHE A 88 5.03 -17.87 1.60
C PHE A 88 3.73 -17.88 2.39
N THR A 89 3.70 -18.67 3.46
CA THR A 89 2.55 -18.74 4.35
C THR A 89 2.65 -17.69 5.44
N ASN A 90 1.51 -17.35 6.04
CA ASN A 90 1.41 -16.50 7.23
C ASN A 90 2.09 -15.12 7.05
N LYS A 91 1.92 -14.50 5.88
CA LYS A 91 2.36 -13.13 5.62
C LYS A 91 1.19 -12.17 5.78
N TYR A 92 1.53 -10.89 5.98
CA TYR A 92 0.54 -9.80 6.13
C TYR A 92 -0.56 -10.18 7.12
N LEU A 93 -0.17 -10.61 8.32
CA LEU A 93 -1.09 -11.05 9.34
C LEU A 93 -1.78 -9.86 9.99
N VAL A 94 -3.08 -9.98 10.24
CA VAL A 94 -3.87 -8.98 10.95
C VAL A 94 -4.76 -9.68 11.96
N ASN A 95 -4.64 -9.31 13.23
CA ASN A 95 -5.61 -9.67 14.26
C ASN A 95 -6.24 -8.38 14.77
N ALA A 96 -7.55 -8.23 14.67
CA ALA A 96 -8.23 -7.05 15.19
C ALA A 96 -9.40 -7.41 16.10
N LYS A 97 -9.59 -6.57 17.11
CA LYS A 97 -10.72 -6.64 18.02
C LYS A 97 -11.40 -5.28 18.09
N LYS A 98 -12.73 -5.27 17.96
CA LYS A 98 -13.52 -4.06 18.15
C LYS A 98 -13.81 -3.88 19.65
N VAL A 99 -13.54 -2.69 20.18
CA VAL A 99 -13.74 -2.35 21.59
C VAL A 99 -14.43 -1.00 21.66
N LYS A 100 -15.75 -1.01 21.89
CA LYS A 100 -16.60 0.19 21.82
C LYS A 100 -16.39 0.89 20.46
N ASP A 101 -15.91 2.13 20.48
CA ASP A 101 -15.63 2.95 19.29
C ASP A 101 -14.17 2.87 18.81
N LYS A 102 -13.39 1.91 19.32
CA LYS A 102 -11.97 1.74 19.03
C LYS A 102 -11.68 0.37 18.42
N TRP A 103 -10.60 0.29 17.66
CA TRP A 103 -10.01 -0.96 17.18
C TRP A 103 -8.68 -1.20 17.87
N ASN A 104 -8.50 -2.42 18.37
CA ASN A 104 -7.20 -2.93 18.77
C ASN A 104 -6.71 -3.87 17.68
N ILE A 105 -5.76 -3.40 16.88
CA ILE A 105 -5.24 -4.11 15.72
C ILE A 105 -3.80 -4.50 16.02
N LYS A 106 -3.47 -5.78 15.87
CA LYS A 106 -2.10 -6.27 15.86
C LYS A 106 -1.75 -6.82 14.49
N THR A 107 -0.55 -6.55 14.01
CA THR A 107 -0.12 -6.97 12.67
C THR A 107 1.27 -7.61 12.66
N SER A 108 1.59 -8.28 11.56
CA SER A 108 2.96 -8.63 11.20
C SER A 108 3.74 -7.39 10.72
N ALA A 109 5.03 -7.58 10.43
CA ALA A 109 5.96 -6.49 10.14
C ALA A 109 5.66 -5.76 8.82
N GLU A 110 5.03 -6.42 7.86
CA GLU A 110 4.78 -5.90 6.52
C GLU A 110 3.90 -4.63 6.53
N PHE A 111 3.03 -4.47 7.53
CA PHE A 111 2.17 -3.29 7.65
C PHE A 111 2.80 -2.11 8.42
N VAL A 112 4.01 -2.26 8.96
CA VAL A 112 4.61 -1.26 9.86
C VAL A 112 4.77 0.09 9.19
N ASN A 113 5.40 0.15 8.01
CA ASN A 113 5.60 1.42 7.31
C ASN A 113 4.28 2.10 6.95
N TYR A 114 3.30 1.32 6.47
CA TYR A 114 1.97 1.83 6.15
C TYR A 114 1.29 2.46 7.40
N ILE A 115 1.23 1.72 8.51
CA ILE A 115 0.56 2.19 9.73
C ILE A 115 1.29 3.38 10.35
N VAL A 116 2.63 3.37 10.38
CA VAL A 116 3.42 4.51 10.84
C VAL A 116 3.10 5.75 10.03
N ARG A 117 3.09 5.65 8.69
CA ARG A 117 2.73 6.75 7.80
C ARG A 117 1.32 7.28 8.07
N GLU A 118 0.32 6.41 8.24
CA GLU A 118 -1.05 6.84 8.52
C GLU A 118 -1.18 7.51 9.89
N CYS A 119 -0.53 6.99 10.93
CA CYS A 119 -0.53 7.62 12.25
C CYS A 119 0.19 8.98 12.24
N LEU A 120 1.29 9.13 11.49
CA LEU A 120 2.02 10.41 11.40
C LEU A 120 1.15 11.54 10.81
N LYS A 121 0.22 11.22 9.91
CA LYS A 121 -0.72 12.20 9.33
C LYS A 121 -1.70 12.78 10.36
N GLU A 122 -1.85 12.16 11.52
CA GLU A 122 -2.75 12.61 12.59
C GLU A 122 -2.10 13.65 13.52
N VAL A 123 -0.76 13.72 13.51
CA VAL A 123 0.01 14.56 14.40
C VAL A 123 0.14 15.97 13.81
N LYS A 124 -0.04 16.98 14.66
CA LYS A 124 0.22 18.39 14.33
C LYS A 124 1.30 18.92 15.27
N GLY A 125 2.37 19.47 14.70
CA GLY A 125 3.50 20.00 15.47
C GLY A 125 4.47 18.91 15.93
N GLU A 126 5.14 19.16 17.04
CA GLU A 126 6.14 18.26 17.59
C GLU A 126 5.53 17.15 18.45
N PHE A 127 6.17 15.98 18.43
CA PHE A 127 5.77 14.83 19.24
C PHE A 127 6.99 13.97 19.60
N ASP A 128 6.83 13.18 20.66
CA ASP A 128 7.85 12.23 21.09
C ASP A 128 7.75 10.92 20.28
N VAL A 129 8.88 10.50 19.75
CA VAL A 129 9.00 9.27 18.97
C VAL A 129 10.19 8.47 19.43
N LYS A 130 9.99 7.15 19.54
CA LYS A 130 11.07 6.21 19.82
C LYS A 130 10.98 4.99 18.92
N GLY A 131 12.10 4.32 18.71
CA GLY A 131 12.11 3.09 17.92
C GLY A 131 13.38 2.97 17.11
N VAL A 132 13.26 2.29 15.96
CA VAL A 132 14.41 2.02 15.12
C VAL A 132 14.07 2.20 13.64
N ILE A 133 15.02 2.78 12.91
CA ILE A 133 14.97 2.86 11.45
C ILE A 133 16.05 1.90 10.92
N VAL A 134 15.63 0.92 10.13
CA VAL A 134 16.51 -0.11 9.56
C VAL A 134 16.66 0.12 8.07
N ALA A 135 17.90 0.24 7.60
CA ALA A 135 18.25 0.49 6.20
C ALA A 135 19.61 -0.14 5.86
N THR A 136 19.98 -0.15 4.57
CA THR A 136 21.31 -0.55 4.10
C THR A 136 22.32 0.60 4.09
N PHE A 137 21.87 1.81 4.41
CA PHE A 137 22.66 3.04 4.46
C PHE A 137 22.45 3.74 5.81
N ASP A 138 23.27 4.75 6.08
CA ASP A 138 23.22 5.49 7.33
C ASP A 138 22.21 6.64 7.24
N VAL A 139 21.06 6.46 7.89
CA VAL A 139 19.98 7.47 7.91
C VAL A 139 20.29 8.68 8.79
N SER A 140 21.27 8.59 9.70
CA SER A 140 21.50 9.64 10.71
C SER A 140 21.89 11.00 10.11
N LYS A 141 22.64 10.98 9.00
CA LYS A 141 23.12 12.18 8.32
C LYS A 141 22.01 13.01 7.69
N GLU A 142 20.88 12.38 7.40
CA GLU A 142 19.77 13.01 6.67
C GLU A 142 18.48 13.10 7.48
N ALA A 143 18.46 12.50 8.66
CA ALA A 143 17.26 12.39 9.48
C ALA A 143 16.68 13.76 9.87
N GLY A 144 17.54 14.77 10.07
CA GLY A 144 17.12 16.08 10.55
C GLY A 144 16.64 16.07 12.02
N PHE A 145 16.93 15.00 12.75
CA PHE A 145 16.68 14.85 14.19
C PHE A 145 17.76 13.96 14.84
N PRO A 146 17.97 14.09 16.17
CA PRO A 146 18.96 13.29 16.89
C PRO A 146 18.75 11.78 16.77
N VAL A 147 19.84 11.04 16.53
CA VAL A 147 19.90 9.58 16.58
C VAL A 147 20.74 9.19 17.78
N VAL A 148 20.20 8.32 18.65
CA VAL A 148 20.87 7.92 19.90
C VAL A 148 22.12 7.08 19.61
N ARG A 149 22.00 6.10 18.70
CA ARG A 149 23.10 5.24 18.26
C ARG A 149 22.76 4.50 16.98
N ILE A 150 23.78 4.00 16.29
CA ILE A 150 23.64 3.14 15.12
C ILE A 150 24.19 1.75 15.47
N LYS A 151 23.37 0.71 15.29
CA LYS A 151 23.82 -0.68 15.31
C LYS A 151 24.04 -1.13 13.87
N GLN A 152 25.11 -1.87 13.61
CA GLN A 152 25.38 -2.43 12.28
C GLN A 152 25.55 -3.94 12.36
N PHE A 153 24.92 -4.67 11.45
CA PHE A 153 25.06 -6.11 11.31
C PHE A 153 24.94 -6.51 9.85
N MET A 154 25.97 -7.15 9.29
CA MET A 154 25.97 -7.66 7.91
C MET A 154 25.52 -6.63 6.84
N GLY A 155 26.02 -5.39 6.92
CA GLY A 155 25.66 -4.31 5.99
C GLY A 155 24.30 -3.65 6.25
N ILE A 156 23.49 -4.19 7.17
CA ILE A 156 22.26 -3.55 7.65
C ILE A 156 22.62 -2.60 8.79
N LYS A 157 22.15 -1.35 8.68
CA LYS A 157 22.28 -0.31 9.70
C LYS A 157 20.93 -0.08 10.37
N GLN A 158 20.94 -0.01 11.68
CA GLN A 158 19.78 0.20 12.53
C GLN A 158 20.03 1.44 13.40
N ALA A 159 19.42 2.57 13.01
CA ALA A 159 19.44 3.79 13.79
C ALA A 159 18.40 3.69 14.92
N VAL A 160 18.86 3.82 16.17
CA VAL A 160 17.99 3.88 17.35
C VAL A 160 17.63 5.33 17.60
N ILE A 161 16.34 5.61 17.67
CA ILE A 161 15.81 6.96 17.86
C ILE A 161 15.02 7.04 19.16
N GLU A 162 15.17 8.14 19.85
CA GLU A 162 14.39 8.56 21.02
C GLU A 162 14.50 10.08 21.06
N THR A 163 13.50 10.75 20.49
CA THR A 163 13.60 12.18 20.22
C THR A 163 12.23 12.82 20.08
N ARG A 164 12.23 14.16 20.11
CA ARG A 164 11.08 15.01 19.82
C ARG A 164 11.28 15.63 18.45
N THR A 165 10.32 15.43 17.54
CA THR A 165 10.43 15.84 16.13
C THR A 165 9.07 16.16 15.53
N THR A 166 9.05 16.61 14.27
CA THR A 166 7.84 16.85 13.50
C THR A 166 7.56 15.70 12.52
N PRO A 167 6.28 15.42 12.18
CA PRO A 167 5.92 14.38 11.23
C PRO A 167 6.58 14.54 9.86
N ASP A 168 6.71 15.77 9.38
CA ASP A 168 7.26 16.08 8.05
C ASP A 168 8.68 15.55 7.86
N LYS A 169 9.52 15.61 8.90
CA LYS A 169 10.89 15.07 8.85
C LYS A 169 10.90 13.56 8.64
N ILE A 170 10.02 12.83 9.33
CA ILE A 170 9.93 11.38 9.18
C ILE A 170 9.29 11.01 7.85
N LEU A 171 8.20 11.68 7.46
CA LEU A 171 7.53 11.44 6.18
C LEU A 171 8.48 11.68 4.99
N THR A 172 9.28 12.74 5.04
CA THR A 172 10.30 13.03 4.02
C THR A 172 11.33 11.89 3.91
N LEU A 173 11.78 11.33 5.03
CA LEU A 173 12.67 10.16 5.02
C LEU A 173 11.98 8.91 4.46
N MET A 174 10.71 8.68 4.80
CA MET A 174 9.95 7.54 4.28
C MET A 174 9.74 7.64 2.77
N ASP A 175 9.54 8.86 2.24
CA ASP A 175 9.40 9.12 0.81
C ASP A 175 10.74 8.98 0.08
N LYS A 176 11.83 9.48 0.67
CA LYS A 176 13.17 9.34 0.12
C LYS A 176 13.65 7.88 0.13
N TYR A 177 13.25 7.11 1.15
CA TYR A 177 13.73 5.76 1.40
C TYR A 177 12.59 4.76 1.64
N PRO A 178 11.78 4.47 0.61
CA PRO A 178 10.60 3.61 0.74
C PRO A 178 10.96 2.16 1.14
N LYS A 179 12.19 1.71 0.84
CA LYS A 179 12.70 0.38 1.22
C LYS A 179 13.22 0.31 2.67
N ALA A 180 13.39 1.46 3.36
CA ALA A 180 13.78 1.47 4.76
C ALA A 180 12.61 1.06 5.65
N PHE A 181 12.91 0.42 6.78
CA PHE A 181 11.90 -0.07 7.72
C PHE A 181 11.83 0.82 8.95
N PHE A 182 10.67 1.46 9.16
CA PHE A 182 10.45 2.45 10.19
C PHE A 182 9.69 1.83 11.37
N ALA A 183 10.38 1.11 12.25
CA ALA A 183 9.77 0.54 13.45
C ALA A 183 9.67 1.58 14.57
N LEU A 184 8.71 2.50 14.42
CA LEU A 184 8.50 3.63 15.31
C LEU A 184 7.32 3.40 16.26
N THR A 185 7.47 3.86 17.49
CA THR A 185 6.49 3.83 18.57
C THR A 185 6.23 5.25 19.03
N PHE A 186 4.97 5.67 18.97
CA PHE A 186 4.51 6.99 19.36
C PHE A 186 3.00 6.98 19.58
N SER A 187 2.48 8.02 20.22
CA SER A 187 1.06 8.23 20.41
C SER A 187 0.61 9.47 19.64
N THR A 188 -0.65 9.47 19.25
CA THR A 188 -1.33 10.53 18.52
C THR A 188 -2.70 10.77 19.18
N PRO A 189 -3.45 11.82 18.80
CA PRO A 189 -4.79 12.05 19.37
C PRO A 189 -5.76 10.88 19.18
N ASN A 190 -5.61 10.10 18.09
CA ASN A 190 -6.54 9.04 17.73
C ASN A 190 -5.96 7.63 17.89
N SER A 191 -4.64 7.51 17.98
CA SER A 191 -3.93 6.24 17.84
C SER A 191 -2.75 6.12 18.79
N ASP A 192 -2.65 4.99 19.49
CA ASP A 192 -1.46 4.57 20.25
C ASP A 192 -0.75 3.46 19.48
N LEU A 193 0.42 3.77 18.91
CA LEU A 193 1.18 2.86 18.07
C LEU A 193 2.39 2.30 18.82
N LYS A 194 2.45 0.97 18.93
CA LYS A 194 3.58 0.23 19.52
C LYS A 194 4.16 -0.74 18.51
N VAL A 195 5.46 -0.61 18.23
CA VAL A 195 6.18 -1.47 17.28
C VAL A 195 7.40 -2.08 17.96
N LYS A 196 7.62 -3.38 17.75
CA LYS A 196 8.83 -4.05 18.24
C LYS A 196 10.07 -3.44 17.57
N ALA A 197 11.00 -2.92 18.36
CA ALA A 197 12.22 -2.23 17.90
C ALA A 197 13.30 -3.20 17.37
N LYS A 198 12.96 -4.00 16.35
CA LYS A 198 13.83 -4.99 15.72
C LYS A 198 13.63 -5.01 14.21
N ALA A 199 14.62 -5.52 13.48
CA ALA A 199 14.46 -5.77 12.06
C ALA A 199 13.41 -6.87 11.80
N PRO A 200 12.65 -6.81 10.69
CA PRO A 200 11.78 -7.89 10.27
C PRO A 200 12.61 -9.13 9.94
N LYS A 201 12.05 -10.31 10.17
CA LYS A 201 12.69 -11.56 9.72
C LYS A 201 12.66 -11.61 8.20
N SER A 202 13.70 -12.20 7.60
CA SER A 202 13.78 -12.38 6.15
C SER A 202 12.58 -13.15 5.61
N ALA A 203 12.12 -12.77 4.42
CA ALA A 203 11.04 -13.44 3.70
C ALA A 203 11.57 -14.76 3.10
N LYS A 204 11.71 -15.78 3.94
CA LYS A 204 11.95 -17.14 3.48
C LYS A 204 10.62 -17.85 3.21
N PRO A 205 10.56 -18.74 2.20
CA PRO A 205 9.43 -19.66 2.04
C PRO A 205 9.24 -20.48 3.31
N ALA A 206 8.02 -20.91 3.57
CA ALA A 206 7.73 -21.71 4.76
C ALA A 206 8.44 -23.08 4.65
N ALA A 207 9.23 -23.44 5.67
CA ALA A 207 9.74 -24.79 5.80
C ALA A 207 8.72 -25.65 6.58
N ALA A 208 8.71 -26.96 6.33
CA ALA A 208 7.91 -27.90 7.11
C ALA A 208 8.33 -27.83 8.60
N GLY A 209 7.39 -27.49 9.49
CA GLY A 209 7.62 -27.41 10.93
C GLY A 209 7.87 -26.01 11.52
N ASP A 210 7.84 -24.95 10.71
CA ASP A 210 7.93 -23.58 11.25
C ASP A 210 6.72 -23.24 12.12
N LYS A 211 6.97 -22.75 13.35
CA LYS A 211 5.92 -22.20 14.22
C LYS A 211 5.19 -21.08 13.48
N GLU A 212 3.86 -21.16 13.43
CA GLU A 212 3.05 -20.10 12.82
C GLU A 212 3.41 -18.74 13.47
N PRO A 213 3.90 -17.76 12.69
CA PRO A 213 4.23 -16.46 13.24
C PRO A 213 2.94 -15.79 13.75
N ALA A 214 2.99 -15.25 14.97
CA ALA A 214 1.87 -14.49 15.51
C ALA A 214 1.88 -13.05 14.97
N ALA A 215 0.69 -12.49 14.77
CA ALA A 215 0.46 -11.10 14.36
C ALA A 215 0.78 -10.13 15.50
N GLU A 216 2.01 -10.12 16.03
CA GLU A 216 2.38 -9.33 17.22
C GLU A 216 3.61 -8.46 17.00
N PHE A 217 3.95 -8.14 15.75
CA PHE A 217 5.08 -7.27 15.47
C PHE A 217 4.75 -5.82 15.82
N LEU A 218 3.52 -5.41 15.50
CA LEU A 218 2.95 -4.10 15.75
C LEU A 218 1.61 -4.26 16.46
N SER A 219 1.30 -3.34 17.37
CA SER A 219 -0.02 -3.17 17.97
C SER A 219 -0.42 -1.70 17.88
N VAL A 220 -1.58 -1.42 17.32
CA VAL A 220 -2.18 -0.10 17.25
C VAL A 220 -3.56 -0.14 17.88
N LYS A 221 -3.80 0.73 18.85
CA LYS A 221 -5.14 1.03 19.36
C LYS A 221 -5.57 2.32 18.72
N THR A 222 -6.65 2.33 17.94
CA THR A 222 -7.02 3.51 17.15
C THR A 222 -8.53 3.74 17.08
N THR A 223 -8.94 5.01 16.98
CA THR A 223 -10.28 5.45 16.55
C THR A 223 -10.32 5.82 15.07
N ASN A 224 -9.19 5.76 14.36
CA ASN A 224 -9.09 6.06 12.94
C ASN A 224 -9.70 4.93 12.09
N LYS A 225 -10.92 5.17 11.63
CA LYS A 225 -11.64 4.28 10.70
C LYS A 225 -10.85 3.99 9.43
N GLY A 226 -10.09 4.94 8.91
CA GLY A 226 -9.29 4.75 7.69
C GLY A 226 -8.27 3.62 7.82
N ILE A 227 -7.58 3.51 8.97
CA ILE A 227 -6.64 2.41 9.22
C ILE A 227 -7.39 1.07 9.30
N ALA A 228 -8.51 1.04 10.02
CA ALA A 228 -9.32 -0.16 10.20
C ALA A 228 -9.95 -0.64 8.88
N ASP A 229 -10.64 0.23 8.15
CA ASP A 229 -11.29 -0.04 6.86
C ASP A 229 -10.30 -0.48 5.78
N ASP A 230 -9.05 -0.06 5.92
CA ASP A 230 -8.01 -0.43 4.99
C ASP A 230 -7.43 -1.81 5.26
N LEU A 231 -7.08 -2.12 6.51
CA LEU A 231 -6.55 -3.44 6.89
C LEU A 231 -7.64 -4.53 6.86
N LEU A 232 -8.87 -4.16 7.20
CA LEU A 232 -10.02 -5.07 7.37
C LEU A 232 -11.01 -4.96 6.20
N PHE A 233 -10.53 -4.54 5.02
CA PHE A 233 -11.39 -4.32 3.87
C PHE A 233 -12.28 -5.52 3.54
N GLY A 234 -13.54 -5.24 3.19
CA GLY A 234 -14.53 -6.26 2.84
C GLY A 234 -15.07 -7.05 4.03
N ILE A 235 -14.81 -6.62 5.27
CA ILE A 235 -15.35 -7.21 6.49
C ILE A 235 -16.45 -6.28 7.01
N GLY A 236 -17.61 -6.86 7.35
CA GLY A 236 -18.76 -6.15 7.91
C GLY A 236 -18.59 -5.86 9.40
N GLU A 237 -19.66 -5.99 10.17
CA GLU A 237 -19.57 -5.94 11.64
C GLU A 237 -18.87 -7.18 12.19
N PHE A 238 -18.04 -6.99 13.22
CA PHE A 238 -17.29 -8.06 13.87
C PHE A 238 -16.97 -7.70 15.32
N LYS A 239 -16.78 -8.71 16.16
CA LYS A 239 -16.15 -8.56 17.48
C LYS A 239 -14.65 -8.81 17.38
N GLU A 240 -14.27 -9.93 16.75
CA GLU A 240 -12.88 -10.33 16.54
C GLU A 240 -12.66 -10.85 15.11
N VAL A 241 -11.51 -10.50 14.55
CA VAL A 241 -11.09 -10.92 13.22
C VAL A 241 -9.62 -11.32 13.21
N ALA A 242 -9.32 -12.43 12.53
CA ALA A 242 -7.98 -12.84 12.17
C ALA A 242 -7.88 -12.99 10.65
N ILE A 243 -6.84 -12.40 10.05
CA ILE A 243 -6.58 -12.44 8.61
C ILE A 243 -5.18 -12.97 8.39
N LYS A 244 -5.07 -13.98 7.52
CA LYS A 244 -3.82 -14.57 7.08
C LYS A 244 -3.74 -14.54 5.55
N HIS A 245 -2.55 -14.28 5.02
CA HIS A 245 -2.32 -14.32 3.58
C HIS A 245 -1.29 -15.39 3.22
N TYR A 246 -1.55 -16.06 2.09
CA TYR A 246 -0.65 -16.99 1.43
C TYR A 246 -0.26 -16.36 0.11
N LEU A 247 1.04 -16.16 -0.09
CA LEU A 247 1.57 -15.63 -1.34
C LEU A 247 2.24 -16.77 -2.07
N ASN A 248 1.73 -17.10 -3.25
CA ASN A 248 2.35 -18.09 -4.13
C ASN A 248 2.98 -17.38 -5.31
N ILE A 249 4.30 -17.19 -5.28
CA ILE A 249 5.06 -16.56 -6.37
C ILE A 249 5.45 -17.66 -7.37
N THR A 250 4.80 -17.65 -8.53
CA THR A 250 5.03 -18.64 -9.59
C THR A 250 6.14 -18.20 -10.54
N ASP A 251 6.24 -16.90 -10.83
CA ASP A 251 7.24 -16.40 -11.78
C ASP A 251 7.85 -15.04 -11.40
N ILE A 252 9.05 -14.80 -11.94
CA ILE A 252 9.81 -13.56 -11.81
C ILE A 252 10.27 -13.18 -13.22
N ILE A 253 9.65 -12.13 -13.77
CA ILE A 253 9.96 -11.61 -15.10
C ILE A 253 11.11 -10.61 -14.97
N LEU A 254 12.23 -10.92 -15.61
CA LEU A 254 13.39 -10.03 -15.66
C LEU A 254 13.17 -8.92 -16.71
N PRO A 255 13.68 -7.70 -16.44
CA PRO A 255 13.66 -6.62 -17.43
C PRO A 255 14.51 -6.99 -18.66
N LYS A 256 14.03 -6.67 -19.86
CA LYS A 256 14.77 -6.94 -21.10
C LYS A 256 15.95 -5.96 -21.24
N GLY A 257 17.13 -6.48 -21.57
CA GLY A 257 18.31 -5.68 -21.95
C GLY A 257 19.13 -5.11 -20.79
N GLU A 258 18.71 -5.29 -19.53
CA GLU A 258 19.51 -4.93 -18.37
C GLU A 258 20.59 -5.99 -18.11
N LYS A 259 21.82 -5.54 -17.85
CA LYS A 259 22.96 -6.43 -17.58
C LYS A 259 23.44 -6.32 -16.14
N ASP A 260 23.10 -5.25 -15.45
CA ASP A 260 23.45 -5.05 -14.04
C ASP A 260 22.58 -5.96 -13.15
N PRO A 261 23.18 -6.92 -12.41
CA PRO A 261 22.43 -7.84 -11.54
C PRO A 261 21.56 -7.14 -10.49
N LEU A 262 21.99 -5.98 -9.98
CA LEU A 262 21.23 -5.23 -8.99
C LEU A 262 19.95 -4.67 -9.62
N LYS A 263 20.09 -3.98 -10.75
CA LYS A 263 18.95 -3.40 -11.48
C LYS A 263 18.03 -4.48 -12.04
N MET A 264 18.56 -5.61 -12.49
CA MET A 264 17.74 -6.76 -12.90
C MET A 264 16.84 -7.23 -11.77
N ARG A 265 17.38 -7.34 -10.55
CA ARG A 265 16.61 -7.79 -9.38
C ARG A 265 15.59 -6.76 -8.91
N GLU A 266 15.98 -5.49 -8.92
CA GLU A 266 15.13 -4.38 -8.51
C GLU A 266 13.93 -4.26 -9.44
N ASN A 267 14.15 -4.24 -10.75
CA ASN A 267 13.10 -4.05 -11.75
C ASN A 267 12.35 -5.34 -12.14
N ALA A 268 12.71 -6.48 -11.57
CA ALA A 268 12.02 -7.74 -11.87
C ALA A 268 10.56 -7.71 -11.39
N VAL A 269 9.65 -8.24 -12.18
CA VAL A 269 8.22 -8.26 -11.84
C VAL A 269 7.84 -9.64 -11.31
N ARG A 270 7.19 -9.70 -10.15
CA ARG A 270 6.76 -10.94 -9.49
C ARG A 270 5.33 -11.24 -9.91
N LYS A 271 5.08 -12.46 -10.37
CA LYS A 271 3.74 -12.96 -10.72
C LYS A 271 3.36 -14.11 -9.81
N GLY A 272 2.09 -14.15 -9.45
CA GLY A 272 1.59 -15.17 -8.53
C GLY A 272 0.15 -14.96 -8.10
N THR A 273 -0.23 -15.66 -7.03
CA THR A 273 -1.54 -15.53 -6.39
C THR A 273 -1.40 -15.12 -4.93
N ILE A 274 -2.38 -14.36 -4.44
CA ILE A 274 -2.57 -14.08 -3.02
C ILE A 274 -3.90 -14.68 -2.58
N LYS A 275 -3.83 -15.67 -1.71
CA LYS A 275 -5.00 -16.21 -1.01
C LYS A 275 -5.13 -15.53 0.36
N ARG A 276 -6.23 -14.80 0.55
CA ARG A 276 -6.61 -14.14 1.80
C ARG A 276 -7.62 -15.01 2.54
N MET A 277 -7.22 -15.54 3.69
CA MET A 277 -8.10 -16.24 4.60
C MET A 277 -8.51 -15.31 5.74
N MET A 278 -9.80 -15.23 6.00
CA MET A 278 -10.39 -14.39 7.04
C MET A 278 -11.19 -15.28 7.99
N ILE A 279 -10.98 -15.11 9.28
CA ILE A 279 -11.78 -15.72 10.35
C ILE A 279 -12.44 -14.57 11.09
N VAL A 280 -13.75 -14.44 10.95
CA VAL A 280 -14.56 -13.36 11.56
C VAL A 280 -15.55 -14.01 12.51
N ASP A 281 -15.45 -13.72 13.80
CA ASP A 281 -16.31 -14.30 14.85
C ASP A 281 -16.48 -15.82 14.65
N GLU A 282 -15.35 -16.52 14.51
CA GLU A 282 -15.21 -17.98 14.30
C GLU A 282 -15.62 -18.51 12.91
N LYS A 283 -16.19 -17.68 12.04
CA LYS A 283 -16.54 -18.07 10.66
C LYS A 283 -15.37 -17.82 9.71
N SER A 284 -14.95 -18.86 9.00
CA SER A 284 -13.88 -18.76 8.00
C SER A 284 -14.44 -18.40 6.62
N SER A 285 -13.68 -17.61 5.87
CA SER A 285 -13.91 -17.33 4.46
C SER A 285 -12.58 -17.10 3.75
N GLU A 286 -12.55 -17.33 2.44
CA GLU A 286 -11.35 -17.15 1.63
C GLU A 286 -11.63 -16.39 0.34
N LYS A 287 -10.64 -15.63 -0.11
CA LYS A 287 -10.63 -14.96 -1.41
C LYS A 287 -9.24 -15.09 -2.02
N GLU A 288 -9.17 -15.37 -3.30
CA GLU A 288 -7.91 -15.48 -4.04
C GLU A 288 -7.91 -14.52 -5.21
N VAL A 289 -6.77 -13.89 -5.46
CA VAL A 289 -6.53 -12.99 -6.58
C VAL A 289 -5.17 -13.26 -7.19
N GLU A 290 -5.11 -13.18 -8.52
CA GLU A 290 -3.84 -13.13 -9.24
C GLU A 290 -3.24 -11.73 -9.17
N PHE A 291 -1.93 -11.63 -9.18
CA PHE A 291 -1.25 -10.35 -9.18
C PHE A 291 0.05 -10.37 -9.98
N GLU A 292 0.47 -9.15 -10.33
CA GLU A 292 1.74 -8.84 -10.94
C GLU A 292 2.26 -7.57 -10.27
N ALA A 293 3.36 -7.69 -9.52
CA ALA A 293 3.95 -6.65 -8.70
C ALA A 293 5.43 -6.45 -9.03
#